data_AF-A0A2S7ABZ4-F1
#
_entry.id   AF-A0A2S7ABZ4-F1
#
_cell.length_a   1.000
_cell.length_b   1.000
_cell.length_c   1.000
_cell.angle_alpha   90.00
_cell.angle_beta   90.00
_cell.angle_gamma   90.00
#
_symmetry.space_group_name_H-M   'P 1'
#
loop_
_entity.id
_entity.type
_entity.pdbx_description
1 polymer ?
#
loop_
_entity_poly.entity_id
_entity_poly.type
_entity_poly.pdbx_seq_one_letter_code
_entity_poly.pdbx_strand_id
1 'polypeptide(L)'
;MYQEAERTINHGLSLGARLLLGIFAMLFCAVMVLVAPPTEKAIYFYLFAAFCLLLALACFTQGRVRQFIGSLIGCTIFDLGICYLVVELSSDPVWAGARSQPSVLNACLYLFFIGFPGAAYAYRARFGMRRKS
;
A
#
# COMPACT_ATOMS: atom_id res chain seq x y z
N MET A 1 -21.47 -4.83 -19.66
CA MET A 1 -20.51 -5.41 -18.68
C MET A 1 -19.27 -4.55 -18.43
N TYR A 2 -18.52 -4.09 -19.45
CA TYR A 2 -17.32 -3.25 -19.22
C TYR A 2 -17.64 -1.88 -18.57
N GLN A 3 -18.72 -1.23 -19.00
CA GLN A 3 -19.15 0.08 -18.46
C GLN A 3 -19.68 0.03 -17.01
N GLU A 4 -20.22 -1.10 -16.56
CA GLU A 4 -20.67 -1.29 -15.17
C GLU A 4 -19.50 -1.56 -14.22
N ALA A 5 -18.51 -2.35 -14.66
CA ALA A 5 -17.26 -2.51 -13.95
C ALA A 5 -16.54 -1.14 -13.82
N GLU A 6 -16.51 -0.36 -14.89
CA GLU A 6 -15.91 0.97 -14.91
C GLU A 6 -16.66 1.98 -14.01
N ARG A 7 -18.00 1.94 -13.95
CA ARG A 7 -18.78 2.74 -13.00
C ARG A 7 -18.51 2.35 -11.55
N THR A 8 -18.45 1.06 -11.24
CA THR A 8 -18.21 0.57 -9.86
C THR A 8 -16.79 0.89 -9.40
N ILE A 9 -15.80 0.79 -10.31
CA ILE A 9 -14.42 1.23 -10.07
C ILE A 9 -14.36 2.76 -9.88
N ASN A 10 -15.07 3.54 -10.70
CA ASN A 10 -15.12 4.99 -10.60
C ASN A 10 -15.89 5.50 -9.38
N HIS A 11 -16.89 4.75 -8.88
CA HIS A 11 -17.58 5.08 -7.65
C HIS A 11 -16.65 5.00 -6.43
N GLY A 12 -15.58 4.19 -6.55
CA GLY A 12 -14.61 3.94 -5.50
C GLY A 12 -15.25 3.29 -4.28
N LEU A 13 -14.48 3.13 -3.21
CA LEU A 13 -15.02 2.69 -1.92
C LEU A 13 -16.16 3.60 -1.45
N SER A 14 -17.24 2.99 -0.96
CA SER A 14 -18.36 3.70 -0.32
C SER A 14 -17.85 4.55 0.85
N LEU A 15 -18.59 5.62 1.16
CA LEU A 15 -18.18 6.57 2.20
C LEU A 15 -18.04 5.88 3.57
N GLY A 16 -18.95 4.95 3.88
CA GLY A 16 -18.88 4.12 5.09
C GLY A 16 -17.65 3.21 5.12
N ALA A 17 -17.30 2.56 4.01
CA ALA A 17 -16.12 1.71 3.94
C ALA A 17 -14.81 2.51 4.08
N ARG A 18 -14.74 3.73 3.52
CA ARG A 18 -13.59 4.63 3.74
C ARG A 18 -13.48 5.05 5.20
N LEU A 19 -14.60 5.37 5.84
CA LEU A 19 -14.61 5.76 7.24
C LEU A 19 -14.11 4.62 8.13
N LEU A 20 -14.64 3.41 7.93
CA LEU A 20 -14.20 2.22 8.68
C LEU A 20 -12.71 1.94 8.46
N LEU A 21 -12.25 1.88 7.21
CA LEU A 21 -10.84 1.67 6.91
C LEU A 21 -9.95 2.75 7.51
N GLY A 22 -10.36 4.02 7.44
CA GLY A 22 -9.63 5.14 8.02
C GLY A 22 -9.53 5.06 9.54
N ILE A 23 -10.62 4.68 10.23
CA ILE A 23 -10.64 4.51 11.68
C ILE A 23 -9.71 3.36 12.10
N PHE A 24 -9.83 2.20 11.45
CA PHE A 24 -8.94 1.06 11.75
C PHE A 24 -7.48 1.41 11.48
N ALA A 25 -7.17 2.05 10.35
CA ALA A 25 -5.82 2.50 10.05
C ALA A 25 -5.27 3.49 11.09
N MET A 26 -6.10 4.44 11.56
CA MET A 26 -5.71 5.36 12.61
C MET A 26 -5.47 4.65 13.95
N LEU A 27 -6.29 3.66 14.29
CA LEU A 27 -6.13 2.84 15.50
C LEU A 27 -4.83 2.03 15.44
N PHE A 28 -4.53 1.38 14.31
CA PHE A 28 -3.26 0.69 14.11
C PHE A 28 -2.06 1.63 14.22
N CYS A 29 -2.16 2.84 13.68
CA CYS A 29 -1.12 3.87 13.84
C CYS A 29 -0.88 4.18 15.32
N ALA A 30 -1.94 4.43 16.10
CA ALA A 30 -1.82 4.75 17.51
C ALA A 30 -1.19 3.59 18.32
N VAL A 31 -1.64 2.35 18.07
CA VAL A 31 -1.09 1.16 18.73
C VAL A 31 0.40 1.00 18.42
N MET A 32 0.80 1.17 17.16
CA MET A 32 2.20 0.98 16.75
C MET A 32 3.15 2.03 17.33
N VAL A 33 2.67 3.26 17.53
CA VAL A 33 3.43 4.31 18.22
C VAL A 33 3.55 4.03 19.72
N LEU A 34 2.48 3.56 20.36
CA LEU A 34 2.46 3.27 21.80
C LEU A 34 3.28 2.03 22.18
N VAL A 35 3.25 1.00 21.34
CA VAL A 35 3.92 -0.28 21.58
C VAL A 35 5.39 -0.27 21.12
N ALA A 36 5.82 0.78 20.39
CA ALA A 36 7.17 0.88 19.83
C ALA A 36 8.24 0.65 20.93
N PRO A 37 9.02 -0.44 20.86
CA PRO A 37 10.04 -0.72 21.86
C PRO A 37 11.19 0.28 21.71
N PRO A 38 11.82 0.77 22.79
CA PRO A 38 12.96 1.70 22.73
C PRO A 38 14.26 0.99 22.33
N THR A 39 14.23 0.31 21.19
CA THR A 39 15.33 -0.46 20.61
C THR A 39 15.55 -0.02 19.17
N GLU A 40 16.63 -0.45 18.53
CA GLU A 40 16.88 -0.13 17.11
C GLU A 40 15.74 -0.57 16.17
N LYS A 41 14.94 -1.55 16.60
CA LYS A 41 13.77 -2.04 15.84
C LYS A 41 12.58 -1.07 15.87
N ALA A 42 12.59 -0.04 16.74
CA ALA A 42 11.56 0.99 16.82
C ALA A 42 11.27 1.62 15.46
N ILE A 43 12.30 1.76 14.62
CA ILE A 43 12.18 2.41 13.32
C ILE A 43 11.17 1.71 12.40
N TYR A 44 11.08 0.37 12.47
CA TYR A 44 10.10 -0.39 11.70
C TYR A 44 8.67 -0.15 12.19
N PHE A 45 8.47 0.00 13.50
CA PHE A 45 7.17 0.33 14.07
C PHE A 45 6.72 1.73 13.65
N TYR A 46 7.62 2.71 13.67
CA TYR A 46 7.30 4.07 13.22
C TYR A 46 7.07 4.17 11.71
N LEU A 47 7.84 3.45 10.89
CA LEU A 47 7.60 3.35 9.45
C LEU A 47 6.23 2.76 9.15
N PHE A 48 5.85 1.69 9.83
CA PHE A 48 4.53 1.08 9.68
C PHE A 48 3.42 2.03 10.17
N ALA A 49 3.61 2.72 11.29
CA ALA A 49 2.67 3.72 11.79
C ALA A 49 2.49 4.86 10.77
N ALA A 50 3.57 5.37 10.18
CA ALA A 50 3.52 6.39 9.14
C ALA A 50 2.74 5.91 7.90
N PHE A 51 2.93 4.66 7.50
CA PHE A 51 2.15 4.05 6.41
C PHE A 51 0.65 3.95 6.74
N CYS A 52 0.30 3.53 7.96
CA CYS A 52 -1.08 3.52 8.44
C CYS A 52 -1.69 4.93 8.47
N LEU A 53 -0.91 5.93 8.85
CA LEU A 53 -1.35 7.33 8.83
C LEU A 53 -1.62 7.82 7.41
N LEU A 54 -0.78 7.47 6.43
CA LEU A 54 -1.02 7.76 5.01
C LEU A 54 -2.31 7.10 4.51
N LEU A 55 -2.58 5.85 4.90
CA LEU A 55 -3.84 5.17 4.57
C LEU A 55 -5.06 5.88 5.18
N ALA A 56 -4.97 6.30 6.44
CA ALA A 56 -6.03 7.06 7.09
C ALA A 56 -6.26 8.40 6.35
N LEU A 57 -5.19 9.14 6.03
CA LEU A 57 -5.28 10.38 5.27
C LEU A 57 -5.86 10.15 3.86
N ALA A 58 -5.51 9.06 3.18
CA ALA A 58 -6.09 8.73 1.88
C ALA A 58 -7.61 8.46 1.95
N CYS A 59 -8.10 8.01 3.11
CA CYS A 59 -9.52 7.77 3.34
C CYS A 59 -10.31 9.05 3.64
N PHE A 60 -9.72 9.98 4.41
CA PHE A 60 -10.37 11.25 4.80
C PHE A 60 -10.21 12.36 3.75
N THR A 61 -9.13 12.34 2.97
CA THR A 61 -8.89 13.36 1.94
C THR A 61 -9.63 13.04 0.64
N GLN A 62 -9.95 14.08 -0.14
CA GLN A 62 -10.59 13.95 -1.44
C GLN A 62 -9.84 14.75 -2.51
N GLY A 63 -10.11 14.46 -3.78
CA GLY A 63 -9.52 15.16 -4.92
C GLY A 63 -8.02 14.91 -5.09
N ARG A 64 -7.26 15.99 -5.33
CA ARG A 64 -5.84 15.96 -5.70
C ARG A 64 -4.95 15.36 -4.61
N VAL A 65 -5.24 15.69 -3.34
CA VAL A 65 -4.47 15.21 -2.18
C VAL A 65 -4.58 13.70 -2.06
N ARG A 66 -5.78 13.16 -2.22
CA ARG A 66 -6.00 11.70 -2.21
C ARG A 66 -5.23 10.98 -3.32
N GLN A 67 -5.17 11.57 -4.51
CA GLN A 67 -4.39 11.01 -5.63
C GLN A 67 -2.89 11.02 -5.34
N PHE A 68 -2.37 12.10 -4.75
CA PHE A 68 -0.98 12.19 -4.32
C PHE A 68 -0.64 11.13 -3.27
N ILE A 69 -1.42 11.07 -2.19
CA ILE A 69 -1.21 10.12 -1.09
C ILE A 69 -1.36 8.68 -1.59
N GLY A 70 -2.38 8.39 -2.41
CA GLY A 70 -2.55 7.08 -3.02
C GLY A 70 -1.39 6.67 -3.94
N SER A 71 -0.79 7.63 -4.65
CA SER A 71 0.40 7.38 -5.47
C SER A 71 1.60 7.04 -4.59
N LEU A 72 1.76 7.76 -3.47
CA LEU A 72 2.83 7.53 -2.51
C LEU A 72 2.71 6.14 -1.86
N ILE A 73 1.49 5.75 -1.46
CA ILE A 73 1.18 4.40 -0.97
C ILE A 73 1.51 3.35 -2.04
N GLY A 74 1.07 3.57 -3.28
CA GLY A 74 1.35 2.66 -4.40
C GLY A 74 2.84 2.47 -4.66
N CYS A 75 3.64 3.55 -4.63
CA CYS A 75 5.09 3.49 -4.75
C CYS A 75 5.72 2.73 -3.59
N THR A 76 5.36 3.04 -2.33
CA THR A 76 5.93 2.34 -1.16
C THR A 76 5.67 0.83 -1.19
N ILE A 77 4.46 0.40 -1.57
CA ILE A 77 4.10 -1.01 -1.73
C ILE A 77 4.93 -1.67 -2.83
N PHE A 78 5.10 -0.98 -3.97
CA PHE A 78 5.90 -1.48 -5.07
C PHE A 78 7.38 -1.63 -4.69
N ASP A 79 7.96 -0.62 -4.04
CA ASP A 79 9.34 -0.62 -3.56
C ASP A 79 9.56 -1.72 -2.51
N LEU A 80 8.61 -1.92 -1.59
CA LEU A 80 8.61 -3.04 -0.65
C LEU A 80 8.61 -4.40 -1.36
N GLY A 81 7.82 -4.53 -2.44
CA GLY A 81 7.80 -5.74 -3.26
C GLY A 81 9.12 -6.02 -3.97
N ILE A 82 9.78 -4.98 -4.50
CA ILE A 82 11.11 -5.09 -5.10
C ILE A 82 12.13 -5.50 -4.03
N CYS A 83 12.15 -4.80 -2.89
CA CYS A 83 13.04 -5.13 -1.78
C CYS A 83 12.85 -6.57 -1.32
N TYR A 84 11.60 -7.04 -1.20
CA TYR A 84 11.31 -8.42 -0.83
C TYR A 84 11.87 -9.41 -1.86
N LEU A 85 11.68 -9.14 -3.16
CA LEU A 85 12.23 -9.98 -4.23
C LEU A 85 13.77 -10.00 -4.22
N VAL A 86 14.41 -8.85 -4.03
CA VAL A 86 15.88 -8.73 -3.97
C VAL A 86 16.44 -9.49 -2.78
N VAL A 87 15.85 -9.33 -1.60
CA VAL A 87 16.27 -10.05 -0.39
C VAL A 87 16.18 -11.56 -0.61
N GLU A 88 15.08 -12.04 -1.19
CA GLU A 88 14.86 -13.46 -1.47
C GLU A 88 15.77 -14.02 -2.56
N LEU A 89 16.15 -13.21 -3.56
CA LEU A 89 17.14 -13.62 -4.57
C LEU A 89 18.56 -13.65 -3.99
N SER A 90 18.86 -12.77 -3.04
CA SER A 90 20.17 -12.66 -2.41
C SER A 90 20.40 -13.64 -1.26
N SER A 91 19.33 -14.18 -0.69
CA SER A 91 19.36 -15.13 0.43
C SER A 91 18.87 -16.48 -0.09
N ASP A 92 19.77 -17.44 -0.27
CA ASP A 92 19.52 -18.83 -0.70
C ASP A 92 18.12 -19.08 -1.31
N PRO A 93 17.95 -18.83 -2.63
CA PRO A 93 16.63 -18.64 -3.21
C PRO A 93 15.78 -19.91 -3.14
N VAL A 94 14.75 -19.88 -2.29
CA VAL A 94 13.72 -20.91 -2.24
C VAL A 94 12.64 -20.56 -3.26
N TRP A 95 12.62 -21.27 -4.39
CA TRP A 95 11.70 -21.02 -5.50
C TRP A 95 10.23 -21.29 -5.14
N ALA A 96 9.98 -22.35 -4.37
CA ALA A 96 8.66 -22.74 -3.89
C ALA A 96 8.79 -23.25 -2.44
N GLY A 97 8.63 -22.33 -1.49
CA GLY A 97 8.57 -22.67 -0.07
C GLY A 97 7.18 -23.21 0.30
N ALA A 98 7.06 -23.74 1.52
CA ALA A 98 5.73 -23.97 2.10
C ALA A 98 4.91 -22.65 2.08
N ARG A 99 3.57 -22.73 2.14
CA ARG A 99 2.66 -21.56 1.99
C ARG A 99 2.96 -20.38 2.96
N SER A 100 3.65 -20.66 4.07
CA SER A 100 4.07 -19.70 5.09
C SER A 100 5.56 -19.33 5.05
N GLN A 101 6.33 -19.91 4.13
CA GLN A 101 7.75 -19.61 3.99
C GLN A 101 7.96 -18.49 2.96
N PRO A 102 8.93 -17.60 3.23
CA PRO A 102 9.37 -16.66 2.21
C PRO A 102 9.85 -17.45 0.99
N SER A 103 9.46 -16.98 -0.20
CA SER A 103 9.84 -17.61 -1.46
C SER A 103 9.81 -16.62 -2.60
N VAL A 104 10.64 -16.85 -3.61
CA VAL A 104 10.75 -16.00 -4.80
C VAL A 104 9.40 -15.90 -5.51
N LEU A 105 8.65 -17.00 -5.57
CA LEU A 105 7.32 -17.04 -6.17
C LEU A 105 6.32 -16.15 -5.41
N ASN A 106 6.35 -16.13 -4.08
CA ASN A 106 5.47 -15.25 -3.30
C ASN A 106 5.81 -13.77 -3.51
N ALA A 107 7.09 -13.42 -3.62
CA ALA A 107 7.52 -12.07 -3.95
C ALA A 107 7.06 -11.64 -5.36
N CYS A 108 7.18 -12.53 -6.34
CA CYS A 108 6.67 -12.30 -7.69
C CYS A 108 5.14 -12.12 -7.72
N LEU A 109 4.39 -12.95 -6.98
CA LEU A 109 2.93 -12.82 -6.88
C LEU A 109 2.53 -11.51 -6.21
N TYR A 110 3.21 -11.12 -5.13
CA TYR A 110 2.98 -9.85 -4.46
C TYR A 110 3.19 -8.67 -5.41
N LEU A 111 4.32 -8.66 -6.13
CA LEU A 111 4.60 -7.63 -7.14
C LEU A 111 3.54 -7.63 -8.25
N PHE A 112 3.12 -8.79 -8.75
CA PHE A 112 2.16 -8.87 -9.84
C PHE A 112 0.74 -8.40 -9.45
N PHE A 113 0.25 -8.84 -8.30
CA PHE A 113 -1.14 -8.57 -7.89
C PHE A 113 -1.31 -7.29 -7.08
N ILE A 114 -0.25 -6.79 -6.44
CA ILE A 114 -0.34 -5.63 -5.54
C ILE A 114 0.62 -4.53 -6.00
N GLY A 115 1.89 -4.85 -6.22
CA GLY A 115 2.92 -3.87 -6.60
C GLY A 115 2.62 -3.16 -7.93
N PHE A 116 2.48 -3.91 -9.02
CA PHE A 116 2.26 -3.36 -10.36
C PHE A 116 0.97 -2.56 -10.47
N PRO A 117 -0.18 -3.01 -9.91
CA PRO A 117 -1.38 -2.16 -9.84
C PRO A 117 -1.16 -0.87 -9.05
N GLY A 118 -0.40 -0.92 -7.95
CA GLY A 118 0.00 0.27 -7.18
C GLY A 118 0.86 1.25 -7.96
N ALA A 119 1.89 0.75 -8.65
CA ALA A 119 2.77 1.56 -9.51
C ALA A 119 2.01 2.11 -10.73
N ALA A 120 1.14 1.30 -11.35
CA ALA A 120 0.30 1.73 -12.46
C ALA A 120 -0.69 2.82 -12.02
N TYR A 121 -1.24 2.72 -10.80
CA TYR A 121 -2.04 3.78 -10.21
C TYR A 121 -1.22 5.07 -10.04
N ALA A 122 -0.03 4.99 -9.43
CA ALA A 122 0.84 6.16 -9.24
C ALA A 122 1.19 6.84 -10.57
N TYR A 123 1.53 6.05 -11.59
CA TYR A 123 1.83 6.53 -12.94
C TYR A 123 0.61 7.20 -13.60
N ARG A 124 -0.58 6.59 -13.51
CA ARG A 124 -1.82 7.14 -14.09
C ARG A 124 -2.33 8.38 -13.35
N ALA A 125 -2.21 8.39 -12.03
CA ALA A 125 -2.59 9.52 -11.19
C ALA A 125 -1.64 10.71 -11.36
N ARG A 126 -0.39 10.47 -11.82
CA ARG A 126 0.68 11.48 -11.95
C ARG A 126 0.79 12.33 -10.69
N PHE A 127 0.69 11.71 -9.51
CA PHE A 127 0.72 12.42 -8.23
C PHE A 127 -0.31 13.57 -8.11
N GLY A 128 -1.47 13.42 -8.77
CA GLY A 128 -2.51 14.43 -8.82
C GLY A 128 -2.19 15.63 -9.72
N MET A 129 -1.14 15.59 -10.55
CA MET A 129 -0.78 16.69 -11.46
C MET A 129 -1.62 16.78 -12.74
N ARG A 130 -2.58 15.86 -12.94
CA ARG A 130 -3.46 15.89 -14.11
C ARG A 130 -4.44 17.06 -13.98
N ARG A 131 -4.17 18.17 -14.69
CA ARG A 131 -5.13 19.28 -14.84
C ARG A 131 -6.43 18.71 -15.42
N LYS A 132 -7.58 19.03 -14.80
CA LYS A 132 -8.88 18.88 -15.45
C LYS A 132 -8.80 19.69 -16.75
N SER A 133 -8.81 19.01 -17.89
CA SER A 133 -9.19 19.64 -19.15
C SER A 133 -10.69 19.65 -19.25
#